data_AF-A0A1G2YR68-F1
#
_entry.id   AF-A0A1G2YR68-F1
#
_cell.length_a   1.000
_cell.length_b   1.000
_cell.length_c   1.000
_cell.angle_alpha   90.00
_cell.angle_beta   90.00
_cell.angle_gamma   90.00
#
_symmetry.space_group_name_H-M   'P 1'
#
loop_
_entity.id
_entity.type
_entity.pdbx_description
1 polymer ?
#
loop_
_entity_poly.entity_id
_entity_poly.type
_entity_poly.pdbx_seq_one_letter_code
_entity_poly.pdbx_strand_id
1 'polypeptide(L)'
;MDESNSQNEKPKDERRYDPELLKKDQRRFSRQQYDMLKRCSEKKDMTEWNQWRNQNPSQDILLEGADFKDCWLRGVLLNTKGSSHFSGEVHLEGAILTRAHLRDANFECSRMESAQLYAADLTNSRFWLAHLEGAFLNDARLEEAQLNSSYLKGAIFYHACVKGAKFSAAIVDSGTSFWELKVNRHHKNRKGTNFVGVGLENVRIDPGTKQLLEYNIRRMNWEDWYKEHFWLKWLVKPFWWISDYGLRRWRTIVTFFSLAFLFALIYWLWPGCVMVNREVGDVRGLWQALYFSVVTMTTLGFGDIAANPDSWVGQTLLMLQVILGYVLLGALVTGFAVLFTAGGPAGKFADEKEKEDKKN
;
A
#
# COMPACT_ATOMS: atom_id res chain seq x y z
N MET A 1 -21.40 -21.46 -71.66
CA MET A 1 -20.55 -21.77 -70.50
C MET A 1 -19.65 -20.58 -70.26
N ASP A 2 -19.93 -19.64 -69.37
CA ASP A 2 -21.14 -19.09 -68.76
C ASP A 2 -20.60 -17.94 -67.89
N GLU A 3 -21.43 -16.93 -67.70
CA GLU A 3 -21.17 -15.74 -66.88
C GLU A 3 -20.89 -16.05 -65.39
N SER A 4 -20.53 -14.98 -64.66
CA SER A 4 -20.39 -14.84 -63.20
C SER A 4 -18.95 -14.98 -62.68
N ASN A 5 -18.46 -14.18 -61.73
CA ASN A 5 -19.12 -13.25 -60.83
C ASN A 5 -18.09 -12.23 -60.31
N SER A 6 -18.45 -10.94 -60.36
CA SER A 6 -17.81 -9.90 -59.57
C SER A 6 -18.20 -10.06 -58.11
N GLN A 7 -17.27 -9.91 -57.16
CA GLN A 7 -17.59 -9.34 -55.85
C GLN A 7 -16.33 -8.84 -55.14
N ASN A 8 -16.10 -7.52 -55.30
CA ASN A 8 -15.34 -6.70 -54.38
C ASN A 8 -16.21 -6.49 -53.13
N GLU A 9 -15.99 -7.25 -52.06
CA GLU A 9 -16.58 -6.94 -50.76
C GLU A 9 -15.80 -5.79 -50.11
N LYS A 10 -16.39 -4.59 -50.12
CA LYS A 10 -16.01 -3.51 -49.20
C LYS A 10 -16.45 -3.89 -47.78
N PRO A 11 -15.66 -3.61 -46.72
CA PRO A 11 -16.12 -3.82 -45.36
C PRO A 11 -17.26 -2.85 -45.03
N LYS A 12 -18.42 -3.40 -44.68
CA LYS A 12 -19.53 -2.66 -44.05
C LYS A 12 -19.17 -2.41 -42.59
N ASP A 13 -18.53 -1.29 -42.32
CA ASP A 13 -18.47 -0.71 -40.98
C ASP A 13 -19.28 0.61 -40.97
N GLU A 14 -20.58 0.47 -41.23
CA GLU A 14 -21.55 1.51 -40.90
C GLU A 14 -21.90 1.35 -39.43
N ARG A 15 -21.10 1.98 -38.56
CA ARG A 15 -21.56 2.36 -37.22
C ARG A 15 -22.83 3.19 -37.42
N ARG A 16 -23.98 2.56 -37.15
CA ARG A 16 -25.31 3.19 -37.16
C ARG A 16 -25.22 4.48 -36.34
N TYR A 17 -25.28 5.61 -37.04
CA TYR A 17 -25.36 6.95 -36.46
C TYR A 17 -26.63 7.01 -35.61
N ASP A 18 -26.47 6.99 -34.29
CA ASP A 18 -27.56 7.14 -33.32
C ASP A 18 -27.56 8.57 -32.76
N PRO A 19 -28.51 9.43 -33.19
CA PRO A 19 -28.64 10.79 -32.70
C PRO A 19 -29.00 10.88 -31.22
N GLU A 20 -29.53 9.82 -30.59
CA GLU A 20 -29.85 9.84 -29.16
C GLU A 20 -28.61 9.71 -28.27
N LEU A 21 -27.59 8.96 -28.72
CA LEU A 21 -26.28 8.89 -28.05
C LEU A 21 -25.59 10.27 -28.01
N LEU A 22 -25.66 11.04 -29.10
CA LEU A 22 -25.16 12.42 -29.16
C LEU A 22 -25.96 13.40 -28.30
N LYS A 23 -27.28 13.20 -28.14
CA LYS A 23 -28.10 14.00 -27.23
C LYS A 23 -27.80 13.71 -25.76
N LYS A 24 -27.38 12.49 -25.43
CA LYS A 24 -26.93 12.11 -24.08
C LYS A 24 -25.63 12.80 -23.70
N ASP A 25 -24.72 13.00 -24.66
CA ASP A 25 -23.50 13.81 -24.48
C ASP A 25 -23.78 15.31 -24.29
N GLN A 26 -24.91 15.83 -24.78
CA GLN A 26 -25.22 17.26 -24.72
C GLN A 26 -25.81 17.76 -23.39
N ARG A 27 -26.12 16.90 -22.41
CA ARG A 27 -26.70 17.31 -21.12
C ARG A 27 -25.90 16.81 -19.92
N ARG A 28 -24.59 17.03 -19.90
CA ARG A 28 -23.74 16.64 -18.77
C ARG A 28 -23.45 17.77 -17.77
N PHE A 29 -24.05 18.95 -18.00
CA PHE A 29 -23.98 20.10 -17.09
C PHE A 29 -25.37 20.67 -16.77
N SER A 30 -25.68 20.79 -15.48
CA SER A 30 -26.91 21.37 -14.94
C SER A 30 -26.61 22.68 -14.22
N ARG A 31 -27.08 23.78 -14.81
CA ARG A 31 -26.90 25.11 -14.22
C ARG A 31 -27.58 25.25 -12.86
N GLN A 32 -28.75 24.65 -12.69
CA GLN A 32 -29.49 24.67 -11.43
C GLN A 32 -28.70 23.99 -10.29
N GLN A 33 -28.09 22.83 -10.57
CA GLN A 33 -27.27 22.11 -9.60
C GLN A 33 -26.00 22.90 -9.26
N TYR A 34 -25.33 23.44 -10.29
CA TYR A 34 -24.15 24.27 -10.13
C TYR A 34 -24.41 25.50 -9.25
N ASP A 35 -25.42 26.29 -9.59
CA ASP A 35 -25.76 27.52 -8.86
C ASP A 35 -26.20 27.20 -7.41
N MET A 36 -26.90 26.08 -7.20
CA MET A 36 -27.26 25.61 -5.85
C MET A 36 -26.02 25.31 -5.01
N LEU A 37 -25.06 24.55 -5.54
CA LEU A 37 -23.81 24.25 -4.85
C LEU A 37 -22.99 25.52 -4.58
N LYS A 38 -22.90 26.45 -5.54
CA LYS A 38 -22.22 27.73 -5.34
C LYS A 38 -22.83 28.54 -4.20
N ARG A 39 -24.17 28.65 -4.16
CA ARG A 39 -24.87 29.32 -3.05
C ARG A 39 -24.65 28.62 -1.70
N CYS A 40 -24.72 27.29 -1.66
CA CYS A 40 -24.41 26.52 -0.44
C CYS A 40 -22.98 26.76 0.03
N SER A 41 -22.05 26.86 -0.93
CA SER A 41 -20.63 27.11 -0.69
C SER A 41 -20.38 28.49 -0.09
N GLU A 42 -21.01 29.54 -0.65
CA GLU A 42 -20.94 30.91 -0.14
C GLU A 42 -21.46 31.01 1.28
N LYS A 43 -22.57 30.32 1.59
CA LYS A 43 -23.15 30.23 2.94
C LYS A 43 -22.34 29.36 3.90
N LYS A 44 -21.39 28.56 3.38
CA LYS A 44 -20.70 27.49 4.11
C LYS A 44 -21.67 26.54 4.82
N ASP A 45 -22.75 26.18 4.12
CA ASP A 45 -23.77 25.27 4.61
C ASP A 45 -24.26 24.36 3.46
N MET A 46 -24.02 23.06 3.57
CA MET A 46 -24.45 22.04 2.60
C MET A 46 -25.84 21.47 2.90
N THR A 47 -26.56 21.97 3.90
CA THR A 47 -27.86 21.43 4.31
C THR A 47 -28.88 21.47 3.18
N GLU A 48 -28.98 22.59 2.46
CA GLU A 48 -29.90 22.77 1.33
C GLU A 48 -29.65 21.71 0.24
N TRP A 49 -28.38 21.57 -0.20
CA TRP A 49 -27.98 20.56 -1.19
C TRP A 49 -28.21 19.13 -0.69
N ASN A 50 -27.78 18.82 0.54
CA ASN A 50 -27.87 17.47 1.09
C ASN A 50 -29.33 17.05 1.30
N GLN A 51 -30.23 17.97 1.68
CA GLN A 51 -31.67 17.71 1.75
C GLN A 51 -32.25 17.43 0.37
N TRP A 52 -31.93 18.27 -0.62
CA TRP A 52 -32.38 18.05 -2.00
C TRP A 52 -31.87 16.71 -2.56
N ARG A 53 -30.59 16.36 -2.32
CA ARG A 53 -30.02 15.09 -2.78
C ARG A 53 -30.72 13.89 -2.15
N ASN A 54 -31.02 13.96 -0.85
CA ASN A 54 -31.75 12.89 -0.15
C ASN A 54 -33.20 12.73 -0.65
N GLN A 55 -33.84 13.81 -1.08
CA GLN A 55 -35.18 13.78 -1.68
C GLN A 55 -35.16 13.29 -3.13
N ASN A 56 -34.04 13.46 -3.83
CA ASN A 56 -33.88 13.11 -5.24
C ASN A 56 -32.75 12.09 -5.45
N PRO A 57 -32.81 10.89 -4.85
CA PRO A 57 -31.71 9.91 -4.87
C PRO A 57 -31.41 9.38 -6.28
N SER A 58 -32.43 9.27 -7.15
CA SER A 58 -32.27 8.78 -8.53
C SER A 58 -31.90 9.86 -9.54
N GLN A 59 -31.83 11.13 -9.13
CA GLN A 59 -31.50 12.22 -10.02
C GLN A 59 -30.00 12.25 -10.29
N ASP A 60 -29.63 12.26 -11.57
CA ASP A 60 -28.24 12.40 -12.00
C ASP A 60 -27.69 13.77 -11.60
N ILE A 61 -26.44 13.78 -11.14
CA ILE A 61 -25.66 14.99 -10.89
C ILE A 61 -24.83 15.26 -12.13
N LEU A 62 -25.07 16.41 -12.76
CA LEU A 62 -24.54 16.79 -14.05
C LEU A 62 -23.67 18.04 -13.86
N LEU A 63 -22.39 17.85 -13.58
CA LEU A 63 -21.43 18.91 -13.24
C LEU A 63 -20.10 18.73 -14.00
N GLU A 64 -20.16 18.20 -15.23
CA GLU A 64 -18.97 18.09 -16.09
C GLU A 64 -18.34 19.47 -16.32
N GLY A 65 -17.02 19.57 -16.13
CA GLY A 65 -16.25 20.79 -16.29
C GLY A 65 -16.60 21.92 -15.31
N ALA A 66 -17.41 21.64 -14.28
CA ALA A 66 -17.86 22.66 -13.34
C ALA A 66 -16.70 23.31 -12.58
N ASP A 67 -16.73 24.64 -12.45
CA ASP A 67 -15.74 25.39 -11.68
C ASP A 67 -16.18 25.59 -10.21
N PHE A 68 -15.57 24.78 -9.35
CA PHE A 68 -15.68 24.81 -7.89
C PHE A 68 -14.36 25.15 -7.22
N LYS A 69 -13.47 25.86 -7.92
CA LYS A 69 -12.21 26.34 -7.36
C LYS A 69 -12.46 27.14 -6.07
N ASP A 70 -11.64 26.86 -5.05
CA ASP A 70 -11.70 27.49 -3.73
C ASP A 70 -13.07 27.35 -3.00
N CYS A 71 -13.99 26.52 -3.49
CA CYS A 71 -15.32 26.40 -2.92
C CYS A 71 -15.31 25.59 -1.61
N TRP A 72 -16.08 26.06 -0.63
CA TRP A 72 -16.43 25.28 0.55
C TRP A 72 -17.50 24.25 0.20
N LEU A 73 -17.16 22.97 0.21
CA LEU A 73 -18.03 21.84 -0.17
C LEU A 73 -17.91 20.72 0.87
N ARG A 74 -17.70 21.08 2.13
CA ARG A 74 -17.47 20.13 3.22
C ARG A 74 -18.72 19.29 3.46
N GLY A 75 -18.57 17.97 3.51
CA GLY A 75 -19.67 17.04 3.74
C GLY A 75 -20.71 17.00 2.62
N VAL A 76 -20.36 17.50 1.42
CA VAL A 76 -21.27 17.45 0.26
C VAL A 76 -21.60 16.00 -0.09
N LEU A 77 -22.88 15.73 -0.29
CA LEU A 77 -23.37 14.44 -0.77
C LEU A 77 -23.63 14.51 -2.26
N LEU A 78 -22.70 14.02 -3.08
CA LEU A 78 -22.92 13.88 -4.52
C LEU A 78 -23.54 12.53 -4.83
N ASN A 79 -23.13 11.50 -4.09
CA ASN A 79 -23.83 10.22 -4.04
C ASN A 79 -24.54 9.99 -2.69
N THR A 80 -25.63 9.23 -2.69
CA THR A 80 -26.40 8.93 -1.48
C THR A 80 -25.64 7.93 -0.60
N LYS A 81 -25.82 8.03 0.72
CA LYS A 81 -25.09 7.18 1.67
C LYS A 81 -25.67 5.77 1.65
N GLY A 82 -24.83 4.76 1.36
CA GLY A 82 -25.14 3.36 1.65
C GLY A 82 -26.04 2.66 0.63
N SER A 83 -26.23 3.24 -0.56
CA SER A 83 -26.95 2.55 -1.63
C SER A 83 -26.02 1.52 -2.28
N SER A 84 -26.23 0.25 -1.96
CA SER A 84 -25.72 -0.90 -2.73
C SER A 84 -26.24 -0.94 -4.18
N HIS A 85 -27.11 0.01 -4.54
CA HIS A 85 -27.64 0.26 -5.86
C HIS A 85 -27.17 1.64 -6.33
N PHE A 86 -26.67 1.74 -7.56
CA PHE A 86 -26.23 3.00 -8.17
C PHE A 86 -27.41 3.97 -8.26
N SER A 87 -27.50 4.92 -7.32
CA SER A 87 -28.57 5.92 -7.27
C SER A 87 -28.13 7.19 -8.02
N GLY A 88 -28.54 7.34 -9.27
CA GLY A 88 -28.17 8.46 -10.15
C GLY A 88 -26.68 8.48 -10.53
N GLU A 89 -26.36 8.78 -11.79
CA GLU A 89 -24.97 8.97 -12.22
C GLU A 89 -24.45 10.33 -11.71
N VAL A 90 -23.20 10.37 -11.25
CA VAL A 90 -22.54 11.61 -10.82
C VAL A 90 -21.43 11.93 -11.82
N HIS A 91 -21.66 12.95 -12.63
CA HIS A 91 -20.76 13.46 -13.66
C HIS A 91 -20.02 14.70 -13.17
N LEU A 92 -18.71 14.57 -13.02
CA LEU A 92 -17.74 15.59 -12.59
C LEU A 92 -16.46 15.49 -13.44
N GLU A 93 -16.55 14.88 -14.62
CA GLU A 93 -15.45 14.78 -15.57
C GLU A 93 -14.88 16.18 -15.84
N GLY A 94 -13.57 16.34 -15.72
CA GLY A 94 -12.87 17.63 -15.90
C GLY A 94 -13.24 18.74 -14.90
N ALA A 95 -14.01 18.46 -13.84
CA ALA A 95 -14.40 19.48 -12.88
C ALA A 95 -13.17 20.14 -12.21
N ILE A 96 -13.24 21.45 -12.01
CA ILE A 96 -12.18 22.25 -11.38
C ILE A 96 -12.48 22.37 -9.89
N LEU A 97 -11.79 21.56 -9.09
CA LEU A 97 -11.93 21.48 -7.62
C LEU A 97 -10.63 21.91 -6.92
N THR A 98 -9.82 22.73 -7.62
CA THR A 98 -8.54 23.22 -7.12
C THR A 98 -8.74 23.98 -5.80
N ARG A 99 -8.04 23.57 -4.75
CA ARG A 99 -8.14 24.10 -3.37
C ARG A 99 -9.55 24.08 -2.78
N ALA A 100 -10.47 23.28 -3.33
CA ALA A 100 -11.80 23.13 -2.76
C ALA A 100 -11.72 22.45 -1.38
N HIS A 101 -12.60 22.86 -0.47
CA HIS A 101 -12.72 22.23 0.85
C HIS A 101 -13.77 21.11 0.76
N LEU A 102 -13.31 19.88 0.56
CA LEU A 102 -14.11 18.68 0.29
C LEU A 102 -14.02 17.65 1.43
N ARG A 103 -13.64 18.10 2.62
CA ARG A 103 -13.54 17.23 3.79
C ARG A 103 -14.90 16.55 4.05
N ASP A 104 -14.87 15.26 4.38
CA ASP A 104 -16.05 14.42 4.62
C ASP A 104 -17.01 14.29 3.40
N ALA A 105 -16.60 14.69 2.18
CA ALA A 105 -17.43 14.61 0.97
C ALA A 105 -17.66 13.16 0.48
N ASN A 106 -18.80 12.93 -0.17
CA ASN A 106 -19.15 11.63 -0.76
C ASN A 106 -19.13 11.65 -2.30
N PHE A 107 -18.09 11.04 -2.88
CA PHE A 107 -17.84 10.82 -4.30
C PHE A 107 -17.88 9.33 -4.69
N GLU A 108 -18.54 8.48 -3.91
CA GLU A 108 -18.69 7.06 -4.25
C GLU A 108 -19.31 6.91 -5.66
N CYS A 109 -18.75 6.03 -6.48
CA CYS A 109 -19.18 5.74 -7.86
C CYS A 109 -19.27 6.96 -8.81
N SER A 110 -18.63 8.10 -8.49
CA SER A 110 -18.66 9.27 -9.38
C SER A 110 -17.66 9.19 -10.52
N ARG A 111 -18.01 9.81 -11.64
CA ARG A 111 -17.12 10.07 -12.78
C ARG A 111 -16.39 11.37 -12.59
N MET A 112 -15.09 11.30 -12.38
CA MET A 112 -14.19 12.42 -12.08
C MET A 112 -12.92 12.34 -12.93
N GLU A 113 -13.02 11.72 -14.11
CA GLU A 113 -11.93 11.59 -15.07
C GLU A 113 -11.37 12.98 -15.38
N SER A 114 -10.05 13.12 -15.31
CA SER A 114 -9.32 14.38 -15.52
C SER A 114 -9.72 15.55 -14.59
N ALA A 115 -10.42 15.29 -13.48
CA ALA A 115 -10.75 16.34 -12.51
C ALA A 115 -9.50 17.01 -11.91
N GLN A 116 -9.58 18.32 -11.69
CA GLN A 116 -8.48 19.11 -11.13
C GLN A 116 -8.66 19.29 -9.62
N LEU A 117 -8.01 18.45 -8.83
CA LEU A 117 -8.08 18.43 -7.36
C LEU A 117 -6.79 18.98 -6.72
N TYR A 118 -6.04 19.83 -7.44
CA TYR A 118 -4.79 20.42 -6.96
C TYR A 118 -4.98 21.10 -5.60
N ALA A 119 -4.22 20.69 -4.60
CA ALA A 119 -4.26 21.21 -3.23
C ALA A 119 -5.66 21.19 -2.56
N ALA A 120 -6.58 20.33 -3.02
CA ALA A 120 -7.90 20.18 -2.40
C ALA A 120 -7.81 19.50 -1.03
N ASP A 121 -8.70 19.87 -0.10
CA ASP A 121 -8.87 19.17 1.18
C ASP A 121 -9.93 18.07 1.05
N LEU A 122 -9.48 16.83 0.87
CA LEU A 122 -10.26 15.60 0.73
C LEU A 122 -10.20 14.73 2.00
N THR A 123 -9.86 15.31 3.15
CA THR A 123 -9.77 14.55 4.41
C THR A 123 -11.08 13.80 4.67
N ASN A 124 -11.01 12.50 5.01
CA ASN A 124 -12.16 11.61 5.24
C ASN A 124 -13.15 11.47 4.07
N SER A 125 -12.83 11.91 2.85
CA SER A 125 -13.76 11.76 1.73
C SER A 125 -13.88 10.30 1.29
N ARG A 126 -14.96 9.98 0.58
CA ARG A 126 -15.24 8.62 0.08
C ARG A 126 -15.28 8.62 -1.44
N PHE A 127 -14.53 7.70 -2.04
CA PHE A 127 -14.31 7.50 -3.47
C PHE A 127 -14.41 6.02 -3.85
N TRP A 128 -15.15 5.21 -3.08
CA TRP A 128 -15.31 3.79 -3.42
C TRP A 128 -15.89 3.65 -4.84
N LEU A 129 -15.22 2.88 -5.70
CA LEU A 129 -15.56 2.72 -7.12
C LEU A 129 -15.61 4.03 -7.94
N ALA A 130 -15.01 5.13 -7.46
CA ALA A 130 -14.94 6.37 -8.24
C ALA A 130 -13.98 6.23 -9.43
N HIS A 131 -14.32 6.88 -10.53
CA HIS A 131 -13.49 7.01 -11.73
C HIS A 131 -12.68 8.31 -11.62
N LEU A 132 -11.38 8.18 -11.40
CA LEU A 132 -10.42 9.28 -11.20
C LEU A 132 -9.29 9.20 -12.23
N GLU A 133 -9.53 8.53 -13.36
CA GLU A 133 -8.55 8.35 -14.41
C GLU A 133 -8.03 9.70 -14.90
N GLY A 134 -6.70 9.89 -14.89
CA GLY A 134 -6.05 11.15 -15.27
C GLY A 134 -6.28 12.33 -14.32
N ALA A 135 -6.90 12.13 -13.14
CA ALA A 135 -7.15 13.23 -12.20
C ALA A 135 -5.85 13.81 -11.61
N PHE A 136 -5.86 15.12 -11.35
CA PHE A 136 -4.72 15.85 -10.80
C PHE A 136 -4.91 16.09 -9.29
N LEU A 137 -4.29 15.27 -8.45
CA LEU A 137 -4.35 15.34 -6.98
C LEU A 137 -3.05 15.85 -6.36
N ASN A 138 -2.21 16.59 -7.11
CA ASN A 138 -0.97 17.12 -6.56
C ASN A 138 -1.26 18.02 -5.35
N ASP A 139 -0.44 17.90 -4.30
CA ASP A 139 -0.57 18.63 -3.03
C ASP A 139 -1.91 18.41 -2.29
N ALA A 140 -2.77 17.50 -2.75
CA ALA A 140 -4.07 17.25 -2.12
C ALA A 140 -3.92 16.59 -0.73
N ARG A 141 -4.87 16.89 0.15
CA ARG A 141 -4.96 16.32 1.50
C ARG A 141 -6.02 15.24 1.53
N LEU A 142 -5.60 13.99 1.56
CA LEU A 142 -6.42 12.77 1.48
C LEU A 142 -6.32 11.95 2.77
N GLU A 143 -6.01 12.58 3.91
CA GLU A 143 -5.89 11.85 5.17
C GLU A 143 -7.19 11.11 5.50
N GLU A 144 -7.07 9.82 5.85
CA GLU A 144 -8.20 8.91 6.14
C GLU A 144 -9.24 8.77 5.01
N ALA A 145 -8.93 9.23 3.78
CA ALA A 145 -9.82 9.09 2.63
C ALA A 145 -9.97 7.62 2.19
N GLN A 146 -11.14 7.29 1.63
CA GLN A 146 -11.49 5.92 1.21
C GLN A 146 -11.52 5.83 -0.31
N LEU A 147 -10.44 5.34 -0.91
CA LEU A 147 -10.25 5.13 -2.35
C LEU A 147 -10.25 3.64 -2.74
N ASN A 148 -10.82 2.79 -1.89
CA ASN A 148 -10.94 1.35 -2.15
C ASN A 148 -11.57 1.10 -3.52
N SER A 149 -10.96 0.24 -4.34
CA SER A 149 -11.48 -0.14 -5.66
C SER A 149 -11.75 1.04 -6.61
N SER A 150 -11.16 2.22 -6.37
CA SER A 150 -11.24 3.34 -7.30
C SER A 150 -10.38 3.09 -8.54
N TYR A 151 -10.75 3.72 -9.65
CA TYR A 151 -9.98 3.69 -10.89
C TYR A 151 -9.06 4.91 -10.93
N LEU A 152 -7.75 4.67 -10.85
CA LEU A 152 -6.72 5.71 -10.70
C LEU A 152 -5.72 5.73 -11.86
N LYS A 153 -6.02 5.06 -12.98
CA LYS A 153 -5.13 4.99 -14.15
C LYS A 153 -4.75 6.40 -14.61
N GLY A 154 -3.46 6.67 -14.77
CA GLY A 154 -2.95 8.01 -15.13
C GLY A 154 -3.10 9.10 -14.06
N ALA A 155 -3.64 8.83 -12.88
CA ALA A 155 -3.84 9.85 -11.85
C ALA A 155 -2.51 10.28 -11.20
N ILE A 156 -2.41 11.56 -10.83
CA ILE A 156 -1.15 12.17 -10.35
C ILE A 156 -1.32 12.66 -8.91
N PHE A 157 -0.51 12.13 -8.00
CA PHE A 157 -0.55 12.41 -6.55
C PHE A 157 0.75 13.03 -6.01
N TYR A 158 1.49 13.79 -6.84
CA TYR A 158 2.75 14.41 -6.41
C TYR A 158 2.56 15.23 -5.11
N HIS A 159 3.37 14.98 -4.08
CA HIS A 159 3.29 15.60 -2.73
C HIS A 159 2.00 15.40 -1.92
N ALA A 160 1.02 14.63 -2.43
CA ALA A 160 -0.25 14.45 -1.75
C ALA A 160 -0.07 13.77 -0.38
N CYS A 161 -0.94 14.13 0.57
CA CYS A 161 -0.94 13.54 1.91
C CYS A 161 -2.01 12.47 2.04
N VAL A 162 -1.63 11.21 2.20
CA VAL A 162 -2.54 10.06 2.24
C VAL A 162 -2.40 9.27 3.54
N LYS A 163 -2.03 9.93 4.63
CA LYS A 163 -1.88 9.28 5.94
C LYS A 163 -3.22 8.64 6.37
N GLY A 164 -3.22 7.35 6.66
CA GLY A 164 -4.42 6.58 7.03
C GLY A 164 -5.38 6.28 5.87
N ALA A 165 -5.14 6.83 4.68
CA ALA A 165 -5.98 6.60 3.52
C ALA A 165 -5.97 5.13 3.08
N LYS A 166 -7.08 4.70 2.46
CA LYS A 166 -7.26 3.32 2.01
C LYS A 166 -7.40 3.28 0.49
N PHE A 167 -6.45 2.63 -0.16
CA PHE A 167 -6.38 2.39 -1.60
C PHE A 167 -6.57 0.90 -1.92
N SER A 168 -7.11 0.09 -1.01
CA SER A 168 -7.12 -1.35 -1.21
C SER A 168 -7.84 -1.73 -2.51
N ALA A 169 -7.20 -2.55 -3.33
CA ALA A 169 -7.65 -2.95 -4.66
C ALA A 169 -7.94 -1.78 -5.63
N ALA A 170 -7.37 -0.59 -5.41
CA ALA A 170 -7.44 0.49 -6.38
C ALA A 170 -6.68 0.11 -7.66
N ILE A 171 -7.24 0.49 -8.80
CA ILE A 171 -6.77 0.09 -10.12
C ILE A 171 -5.85 1.18 -10.65
N VAL A 172 -4.59 0.82 -10.87
CA VAL A 172 -3.50 1.72 -11.26
C VAL A 172 -2.80 1.21 -12.52
N ASP A 173 -1.99 2.06 -13.14
CA ASP A 173 -1.19 1.75 -14.33
C ASP A 173 0.12 2.56 -14.36
N SER A 174 0.90 2.38 -15.42
CA SER A 174 2.21 3.04 -15.62
C SER A 174 2.15 4.56 -15.79
N GLY A 175 0.95 5.10 -16.06
CA GLY A 175 0.69 6.53 -16.06
C GLY A 175 0.44 7.10 -14.67
N THR A 176 0.03 6.26 -13.71
CA THR A 176 -0.25 6.67 -12.33
C THR A 176 1.04 7.10 -11.64
N SER A 177 1.00 8.16 -10.83
CA SER A 177 2.16 8.67 -10.09
C SER A 177 1.87 8.89 -8.61
N PHE A 178 2.68 8.22 -7.77
CA PHE A 178 2.74 8.35 -6.31
C PHE A 178 4.08 8.92 -5.85
N TRP A 179 4.69 9.78 -6.67
CA TRP A 179 6.00 10.34 -6.35
C TRP A 179 5.92 11.33 -5.18
N GLU A 180 6.83 11.21 -4.21
CA GLU A 180 6.87 12.08 -3.01
C GLU A 180 5.59 12.05 -2.17
N LEU A 181 4.82 10.96 -2.27
CA LEU A 181 3.58 10.76 -1.55
C LEU A 181 3.83 10.71 -0.03
N LYS A 182 3.04 11.44 0.76
CA LYS A 182 3.15 11.44 2.22
C LYS A 182 2.27 10.36 2.82
N VAL A 183 2.89 9.22 3.13
CA VAL A 183 2.26 8.03 3.74
C VAL A 183 2.64 7.90 5.22
N ASN A 184 1.89 7.11 6.00
CA ASN A 184 2.26 6.73 7.37
C ASN A 184 2.43 5.22 7.53
N ARG A 185 3.33 4.83 8.45
CA ARG A 185 3.59 3.44 8.79
C ARG A 185 2.40 2.80 9.51
N HIS A 186 2.11 1.56 9.17
CA HIS A 186 1.15 0.73 9.87
C HIS A 186 1.73 0.22 11.20
N HIS A 187 1.02 0.45 12.30
CA HIS A 187 1.40 0.02 13.63
C HIS A 187 0.19 -0.54 14.38
N LYS A 188 0.43 -1.34 15.43
CA LYS A 188 -0.59 -2.02 16.25
C LYS A 188 -1.71 -1.07 16.74
N ASN A 189 -1.38 0.20 16.99
CA ASN A 189 -2.30 1.20 17.55
C ASN A 189 -2.66 2.32 16.55
N ARG A 190 -2.06 2.34 15.35
CA ARG A 190 -2.28 3.39 14.34
C ARG A 190 -2.40 2.74 12.97
N LYS A 191 -3.57 2.86 12.35
CA LYS A 191 -3.77 2.39 10.98
C LYS A 191 -2.85 3.18 10.05
N GLY A 192 -1.95 2.46 9.38
CA GLY A 192 -1.13 3.00 8.31
C GLY A 192 -1.92 3.14 7.01
N THR A 193 -1.35 3.87 6.06
CA THR A 193 -1.85 3.94 4.69
C THR A 193 -1.94 2.53 4.09
N ASN A 194 -3.09 2.17 3.52
CA ASN A 194 -3.38 0.83 3.03
C ASN A 194 -3.35 0.78 1.49
N PHE A 195 -2.46 -0.02 0.92
CA PHE A 195 -2.33 -0.27 -0.52
C PHE A 195 -2.46 -1.77 -0.86
N VAL A 196 -3.10 -2.57 0.00
CA VAL A 196 -3.26 -4.02 -0.21
C VAL A 196 -4.02 -4.25 -1.53
N GLY A 197 -3.47 -5.08 -2.42
CA GLY A 197 -4.06 -5.39 -3.72
C GLY A 197 -3.82 -4.33 -4.80
N VAL A 198 -3.01 -3.30 -4.54
CA VAL A 198 -2.57 -2.33 -5.56
C VAL A 198 -1.28 -2.80 -6.20
N GLY A 199 -1.21 -2.80 -7.54
CA GLY A 199 -0.01 -3.16 -8.30
C GLY A 199 1.07 -2.07 -8.27
N LEU A 200 1.81 -1.95 -7.16
CA LEU A 200 2.85 -0.94 -6.96
C LEU A 200 4.04 -1.07 -7.94
N GLU A 201 4.21 -2.23 -8.57
CA GLU A 201 5.19 -2.49 -9.63
C GLU A 201 4.86 -1.75 -10.93
N ASN A 202 3.58 -1.42 -11.14
CA ASN A 202 3.10 -0.78 -12.35
C ASN A 202 2.94 0.73 -12.18
N VAL A 203 3.43 1.34 -11.10
CA VAL A 203 3.21 2.77 -10.81
C VAL A 203 4.53 3.53 -10.70
N ARG A 204 4.52 4.81 -11.07
CA ARG A 204 5.66 5.71 -10.83
C ARG A 204 5.69 6.12 -9.36
N ILE A 205 6.59 5.53 -8.59
CA ILE A 205 6.71 5.74 -7.14
C ILE A 205 8.19 5.84 -6.74
N ASP A 206 8.51 6.69 -5.76
CA ASP A 206 9.87 6.77 -5.25
C ASP A 206 10.23 5.53 -4.40
N PRO A 207 11.50 5.09 -4.40
CA PRO A 207 11.95 3.89 -3.68
C PRO A 207 11.56 3.86 -2.19
N GLY A 208 11.63 5.00 -1.50
CA GLY A 208 11.37 5.08 -0.07
C GLY A 208 9.89 4.86 0.26
N THR A 209 9.01 5.54 -0.47
CA THR A 209 7.55 5.38 -0.35
C THR A 209 7.14 3.95 -0.71
N LYS A 210 7.71 3.37 -1.78
CA LYS A 210 7.44 1.98 -2.19
C LYS A 210 7.77 0.99 -1.06
N GLN A 211 8.95 1.08 -0.45
CA GLN A 211 9.34 0.19 0.66
C GLN A 211 8.40 0.28 1.87
N LEU A 212 7.97 1.50 2.21
CA LEU A 212 7.07 1.72 3.34
C LEU A 212 5.67 1.17 3.05
N LEU A 213 5.17 1.32 1.83
CA LEU A 213 3.89 0.73 1.42
C LEU A 213 3.95 -0.80 1.38
N GLU A 214 5.03 -1.39 0.84
CA GLU A 214 5.25 -2.85 0.86
C GLU A 214 5.38 -3.39 2.29
N TYR A 215 6.00 -2.63 3.20
CA TYR A 215 6.00 -2.96 4.63
C TYR A 215 4.58 -2.97 5.19
N ASN A 216 3.78 -1.94 4.93
CA ASN A 216 2.39 -1.86 5.40
C ASN A 216 1.56 -3.03 4.88
N ILE A 217 1.64 -3.33 3.58
CA ILE A 217 0.94 -4.44 2.93
C ILE A 217 1.31 -5.77 3.59
N ARG A 218 2.61 -6.07 3.72
CA ARG A 218 3.08 -7.31 4.36
C ARG A 218 2.55 -7.42 5.79
N ARG A 219 2.66 -6.35 6.58
CA ARG A 219 2.21 -6.34 7.97
C ARG A 219 0.70 -6.58 8.09
N MET A 220 -0.12 -5.91 7.27
CA MET A 220 -1.57 -6.10 7.24
C MET A 220 -1.94 -7.54 6.86
N ASN A 221 -1.34 -8.09 5.79
CA ASN A 221 -1.60 -9.46 5.35
C ASN A 221 -1.28 -10.50 6.44
N TRP A 222 -0.17 -10.32 7.17
CA TRP A 222 0.17 -11.18 8.29
C TRP A 222 -0.79 -11.02 9.48
N GLU A 223 -1.18 -9.80 9.80
CA GLU A 223 -2.16 -9.53 10.86
C GLU A 223 -3.52 -10.15 10.56
N ASP A 224 -3.93 -10.20 9.29
CA ASP A 224 -5.13 -10.91 8.84
C ASP A 224 -4.94 -12.44 8.89
N TRP A 225 -3.82 -12.96 8.37
CA TRP A 225 -3.51 -14.39 8.43
C TRP A 225 -3.45 -14.93 9.86
N TYR A 226 -2.94 -14.14 10.82
CA TYR A 226 -2.90 -14.50 12.24
C TYR A 226 -4.28 -14.64 12.88
N LYS A 227 -5.33 -14.03 12.32
CA LYS A 227 -6.71 -14.19 12.82
C LYS A 227 -7.25 -15.57 12.45
N GLU A 228 -6.88 -16.07 11.27
CA GLU A 228 -7.29 -17.37 10.76
C GLU A 228 -6.45 -18.52 11.33
N HIS A 229 -5.16 -18.27 11.63
CA HIS A 229 -4.19 -19.31 12.01
C HIS A 229 -3.61 -19.11 13.41
N PHE A 230 -4.45 -19.24 14.44
CA PHE A 230 -4.07 -18.92 15.83
C PHE A 230 -2.87 -19.72 16.36
N TRP A 231 -2.79 -21.03 16.08
CA TRP A 231 -1.69 -21.88 16.57
C TRP A 231 -0.37 -21.56 15.87
N LEU A 232 -0.37 -21.42 14.54
CA LEU A 232 0.84 -21.13 13.78
C LEU A 232 1.38 -19.72 14.02
N LYS A 233 0.53 -18.78 14.43
CA LYS A 233 0.95 -17.43 14.84
C LYS A 233 2.07 -17.45 15.88
N TRP A 234 2.03 -18.36 16.86
CA TRP A 234 3.05 -18.43 17.91
C TRP A 234 4.44 -18.80 17.38
N LEU A 235 4.50 -19.59 16.31
CA LEU A 235 5.75 -19.96 15.64
C LEU A 235 6.27 -18.84 14.73
N VAL A 236 5.37 -18.19 13.98
CA VAL A 236 5.74 -17.30 12.88
C VAL A 236 5.89 -15.84 13.32
N LYS A 237 5.15 -15.41 14.34
CA LYS A 237 5.18 -14.01 14.82
C LYS A 237 6.56 -13.56 15.36
N PRO A 238 7.33 -14.37 16.10
CA PRO A 238 8.67 -14.00 16.53
C PRO A 238 9.60 -13.68 15.35
N PHE A 239 9.54 -14.51 14.30
CA PHE A 239 10.33 -14.31 13.08
C PHE A 239 10.06 -12.94 12.44
N TRP A 240 8.79 -12.60 12.22
CA TRP A 240 8.42 -11.32 11.61
C TRP A 240 8.70 -10.11 12.49
N TRP A 241 8.63 -10.29 13.81
CA TRP A 241 9.02 -9.26 14.75
C TRP A 241 10.53 -9.00 14.70
N ILE A 242 11.37 -10.05 14.56
CA ILE A 242 12.83 -9.95 14.42
C ILE A 242 13.20 -9.28 13.09
N SER A 243 12.60 -9.73 11.98
CA SER A 243 12.91 -9.21 10.64
C SER A 243 12.32 -7.83 10.36
N ASP A 244 11.49 -7.31 11.27
CA ASP A 244 10.71 -6.07 11.12
C ASP A 244 9.97 -6.02 9.78
N TYR A 245 9.35 -7.13 9.39
CA TYR A 245 8.71 -7.30 8.09
C TYR A 245 9.57 -6.82 6.93
N GLY A 246 10.88 -7.05 7.00
CA GLY A 246 11.86 -6.74 5.97
C GLY A 246 12.28 -5.27 5.86
N LEU A 247 11.82 -4.39 6.76
CA LEU A 247 12.22 -2.97 6.73
C LEU A 247 13.61 -2.75 7.33
N ARG A 248 13.84 -3.26 8.55
CA ARG A 248 15.09 -3.05 9.31
C ARG A 248 16.02 -4.26 9.21
N ARG A 249 16.75 -4.36 8.09
CA ARG A 249 17.76 -5.41 7.83
C ARG A 249 18.82 -5.55 8.93
N TRP A 250 19.23 -4.44 9.55
CA TRP A 250 20.21 -4.45 10.63
C TRP A 250 19.74 -5.27 11.85
N ARG A 251 18.43 -5.32 12.13
CA ARG A 251 17.92 -6.13 13.25
C ARG A 251 18.19 -7.61 13.03
N THR A 252 18.03 -8.12 11.82
CA THR A 252 18.35 -9.52 11.49
C THR A 252 19.83 -9.81 11.71
N ILE A 253 20.73 -8.90 11.29
CA ILE A 253 22.18 -9.03 11.47
C ILE A 253 22.56 -9.03 12.95
N VAL A 254 22.04 -8.08 13.73
CA VAL A 254 22.29 -8.01 15.18
C VAL A 254 21.78 -9.26 15.88
N THR A 255 20.57 -9.74 15.53
CA THR A 255 20.03 -10.99 16.09
C THR A 255 20.91 -12.19 15.74
N PHE A 256 21.44 -12.27 14.51
CA PHE A 256 22.37 -13.33 14.12
C PHE A 256 23.60 -13.36 15.02
N PHE A 257 24.31 -12.24 15.18
CA PHE A 257 25.51 -12.20 16.02
C PHE A 257 25.20 -12.38 17.51
N SER A 258 24.05 -11.88 17.98
CA SER A 258 23.63 -12.05 19.37
C SER A 258 23.33 -13.52 19.68
N LEU A 259 22.69 -14.23 18.75
CA LEU A 259 22.40 -15.65 18.88
C LEU A 259 23.67 -16.50 18.77
N ALA A 260 24.58 -16.16 17.86
CA ALA A 260 25.89 -16.81 17.76
C ALA A 260 26.68 -16.67 19.06
N PHE A 261 26.68 -15.47 19.65
CA PHE A 261 27.31 -15.27 20.95
C PHE A 261 26.64 -16.06 22.08
N LEU A 262 25.30 -16.17 22.06
CA LEU A 262 24.56 -16.97 23.05
C LEU A 262 24.94 -18.46 22.97
N PHE A 263 24.95 -19.05 21.77
CA PHE A 263 25.36 -20.45 21.59
C PHE A 263 26.83 -20.66 21.97
N ALA A 264 27.71 -19.72 21.62
CA ALA A 264 29.10 -19.74 22.06
C ALA A 264 29.24 -19.78 23.59
N LEU A 265 28.44 -18.97 24.29
CA LEU A 265 28.41 -18.96 25.77
C LEU A 265 27.92 -20.30 26.33
N ILE A 266 26.91 -20.91 25.72
CA ILE A 266 26.40 -22.23 26.12
C ILE A 266 27.48 -23.30 25.96
N TYR A 267 28.16 -23.35 24.82
CA TYR A 267 29.23 -24.33 24.57
C TYR A 267 30.45 -24.11 25.46
N TRP A 268 30.74 -22.86 25.81
CA TRP A 268 31.81 -22.53 26.76
C TRP A 268 31.46 -22.95 28.20
N LEU A 269 30.22 -22.74 28.64
CA LEU A 269 29.76 -23.12 29.99
C LEU A 269 29.52 -24.63 30.13
N TRP A 270 29.13 -25.32 29.06
CA TRP A 270 28.97 -26.77 29.00
C TRP A 270 29.81 -27.40 27.89
N PRO A 271 31.13 -27.59 28.13
CA PRO A 271 32.03 -28.18 27.15
C PRO A 271 31.60 -29.59 26.70
N GLY A 272 30.92 -30.34 27.56
CA GLY A 272 30.43 -31.69 27.24
C GLY A 272 29.41 -31.76 26.08
N CYS A 273 28.88 -30.63 25.61
CA CYS A 273 28.03 -30.56 24.43
C CYS A 273 28.79 -30.69 23.11
N VAL A 274 30.09 -30.42 23.10
CA VAL A 274 30.91 -30.28 21.88
C VAL A 274 32.19 -31.07 22.05
N MET A 275 32.67 -31.67 20.97
CA MET A 275 33.96 -32.34 20.90
C MET A 275 34.84 -31.70 19.85
N VAL A 276 36.15 -31.79 20.05
CA VAL A 276 37.14 -31.21 19.14
C VAL A 276 38.02 -32.33 18.63
N ASN A 277 38.25 -32.34 17.32
CA ASN A 277 39.13 -33.33 16.72
C ASN A 277 40.57 -33.11 17.22
N ARG A 278 41.21 -34.19 17.65
CA ARG A 278 42.46 -34.25 18.46
C ARG A 278 43.68 -33.49 17.90
N GLU A 279 43.61 -32.94 16.69
CA GLU A 279 44.68 -32.15 16.07
C GLU A 279 44.64 -30.67 16.47
N VAL A 280 43.53 -30.17 17.03
CA VAL A 280 43.37 -28.79 17.52
C VAL A 280 43.25 -28.85 19.05
N GLY A 281 44.17 -28.22 19.76
CA GLY A 281 44.33 -28.32 21.22
C GLY A 281 43.10 -27.91 22.06
N ASP A 282 43.24 -28.05 23.40
CA ASP A 282 42.19 -27.96 24.42
C ASP A 282 41.23 -26.76 24.22
N VAL A 283 39.97 -27.06 23.91
CA VAL A 283 38.96 -26.05 23.54
C VAL A 283 38.24 -25.60 24.77
N ARG A 284 38.85 -24.62 25.44
CA ARG A 284 38.29 -23.97 26.64
C ARG A 284 38.08 -22.47 26.49
N GLY A 285 38.48 -21.89 25.35
CA GLY A 285 38.34 -20.46 25.12
C GLY A 285 36.98 -20.11 24.52
N LEU A 286 36.41 -19.00 25.00
CA LEU A 286 35.19 -18.41 24.46
C LEU A 286 35.32 -18.10 22.95
N TRP A 287 36.54 -17.80 22.48
CA TRP A 287 36.81 -17.50 21.07
C TRP A 287 36.61 -18.69 20.15
N GLN A 288 37.03 -19.90 20.54
CA GLN A 288 36.79 -21.10 19.77
C GLN A 288 35.30 -21.46 19.73
N ALA A 289 34.60 -21.29 20.86
CA ALA A 289 33.15 -21.49 20.92
C ALA A 289 32.40 -20.48 20.04
N LEU A 290 32.86 -19.23 19.96
CA LEU A 290 32.30 -18.20 19.08
C LEU A 290 32.57 -18.52 17.61
N TYR A 291 33.80 -18.90 17.26
CA TYR A 291 34.16 -19.36 15.93
C TYR A 291 33.27 -20.53 15.49
N PHE A 292 33.15 -21.57 16.32
CA PHE A 292 32.27 -22.70 16.07
C PHE A 292 30.85 -22.23 15.86
N SER A 293 30.36 -21.33 16.73
CA SER A 293 28.98 -20.90 16.66
C SER A 293 28.65 -20.15 15.36
N VAL A 294 29.53 -19.25 14.93
CA VAL A 294 29.37 -18.53 13.66
C VAL A 294 29.42 -19.50 12.48
N VAL A 295 30.42 -20.38 12.42
CA VAL A 295 30.61 -21.37 11.34
C VAL A 295 29.41 -22.30 11.19
N THR A 296 28.85 -22.76 12.31
CA THR A 296 27.64 -23.59 12.34
C THR A 296 26.42 -22.81 11.87
N MET A 297 26.23 -21.57 12.33
CA MET A 297 25.09 -20.74 11.90
C MET A 297 25.16 -20.31 10.44
N THR A 298 26.36 -20.15 9.87
CA THR A 298 26.57 -19.93 8.42
C THR A 298 26.63 -21.24 7.62
N THR A 299 26.47 -22.39 8.28
CA THR A 299 26.51 -23.73 7.68
C THR A 299 27.78 -24.05 6.88
N LEU A 300 28.92 -23.48 7.28
CA LEU A 300 30.22 -23.76 6.64
C LEU A 300 30.77 -25.12 7.08
N GLY A 301 30.66 -25.44 8.38
CA GLY A 301 30.89 -26.79 8.92
C GLY A 301 32.26 -27.38 8.60
N PHE A 302 33.36 -26.75 9.03
CA PHE A 302 34.73 -27.21 8.74
C PHE A 302 35.12 -28.57 9.36
N GLY A 303 34.34 -29.09 10.30
CA GLY A 303 34.55 -30.43 10.89
C GLY A 303 35.67 -30.51 11.93
N ASP A 304 36.25 -29.39 12.31
CA ASP A 304 37.24 -29.23 13.38
C ASP A 304 36.62 -29.33 14.78
N ILE A 305 35.39 -28.82 14.91
CA ILE A 305 34.57 -28.86 16.11
C ILE A 305 33.22 -29.48 15.73
N ALA A 306 32.72 -30.42 16.55
CA ALA A 306 31.47 -31.14 16.28
C ALA A 306 30.65 -31.33 17.56
N ALA A 307 29.34 -31.57 17.44
CA ALA A 307 28.54 -31.96 18.59
C ALA A 307 29.05 -33.29 19.16
N ASN A 308 29.11 -33.38 20.49
CA ASN A 308 29.50 -34.62 21.15
C ASN A 308 28.45 -35.73 20.86
N PRO A 309 28.85 -36.87 20.25
CA PRO A 309 27.92 -37.95 19.90
C PRO A 309 27.24 -38.56 21.14
N ASP A 310 27.87 -38.49 22.30
CA ASP A 310 27.32 -39.02 23.56
C ASP A 310 26.36 -38.03 24.26
N SER A 311 26.27 -36.80 23.76
CA SER A 311 25.42 -35.74 24.32
C SER A 311 24.24 -35.43 23.43
N TRP A 312 23.08 -36.02 23.76
CA TRP A 312 21.82 -35.68 23.07
C TRP A 312 21.48 -34.18 23.17
N VAL A 313 21.86 -33.53 24.27
CA VAL A 313 21.72 -32.07 24.46
C VAL A 313 22.60 -31.31 23.47
N GLY A 314 23.86 -31.71 23.30
CA GLY A 314 24.77 -31.10 22.32
C GLY A 314 24.27 -31.22 20.89
N GLN A 315 23.79 -32.41 20.51
CA GLN A 315 23.19 -32.66 19.19
C GLN A 315 21.93 -31.83 18.94
N THR A 316 21.06 -31.72 19.96
CA THR A 316 19.83 -30.92 19.88
C THR A 316 20.14 -29.43 19.73
N LEU A 317 21.09 -28.91 20.52
CA LEU A 317 21.53 -27.52 20.42
C LEU A 317 22.11 -27.21 19.05
N LEU A 318 22.96 -28.10 18.50
CA LEU A 318 23.52 -27.95 17.17
C LEU A 318 22.43 -27.88 16.10
N MET A 319 21.46 -28.80 16.13
CA MET A 319 20.33 -28.79 15.19
C MET A 319 19.56 -27.48 15.27
N LEU A 320 19.20 -27.02 16.48
CA LEU A 320 18.49 -25.77 16.68
C LEU A 320 19.28 -24.56 16.14
N GLN A 321 20.58 -24.54 16.38
CA GLN A 321 21.45 -23.47 15.91
C GLN A 321 21.53 -23.41 14.38
N VAL A 322 21.65 -24.55 13.70
CA VAL A 322 21.65 -24.63 12.23
C VAL A 322 20.30 -24.17 11.67
N ILE A 323 19.19 -24.62 12.24
CA ILE A 323 17.84 -24.21 11.83
C ILE A 323 17.68 -22.69 11.96
N LEU A 324 18.06 -22.11 13.10
CA LEU A 324 17.99 -20.67 13.33
C LEU A 324 18.91 -19.89 12.39
N GLY A 325 20.10 -20.42 12.09
CA GLY A 325 21.03 -19.87 11.11
C GLY A 325 20.39 -19.73 9.72
N TYR A 326 19.82 -20.81 9.19
CA TYR A 326 19.12 -20.79 7.90
C TYR A 326 17.91 -19.84 7.89
N VAL A 327 17.12 -19.81 8.96
CA VAL A 327 15.96 -18.91 9.06
C VAL A 327 16.39 -17.44 9.01
N LEU A 328 17.45 -17.07 9.74
CA LEU A 328 17.97 -15.71 9.75
C LEU A 328 18.64 -15.33 8.43
N LEU A 329 19.36 -16.26 7.80
CA LEU A 329 19.94 -16.06 6.47
C LEU A 329 18.84 -15.85 5.43
N GLY A 330 17.80 -16.68 5.44
CA GLY A 330 16.63 -16.52 4.57
C GLY A 330 15.92 -15.18 4.78
N ALA A 331 15.77 -14.73 6.04
CA ALA A 331 15.24 -13.39 6.34
C ALA A 331 16.13 -12.27 5.80
N LEU A 332 17.45 -12.42 5.91
CA LEU A 332 18.41 -11.43 5.42
C LEU A 332 18.40 -11.33 3.90
N VAL A 333 18.45 -12.48 3.21
CA VAL A 333 18.36 -12.58 1.74
C VAL A 333 17.04 -11.99 1.25
N THR A 334 15.91 -12.33 1.89
CA THR A 334 14.60 -11.75 1.55
C THR A 334 14.60 -10.23 1.78
N GLY A 335 15.20 -9.75 2.87
CA GLY A 335 15.35 -8.32 3.14
C GLY A 335 16.16 -7.59 2.07
N PHE A 336 17.24 -8.21 1.56
CA PHE A 336 18.02 -7.68 0.44
C PHE A 336 17.29 -7.78 -0.90
N ALA A 337 16.57 -8.86 -1.17
CA ALA A 337 15.75 -8.98 -2.38
C ALA A 337 14.74 -7.83 -2.46
N VAL A 338 14.01 -7.56 -1.37
CA VAL A 338 13.05 -6.44 -1.28
C VAL A 338 13.75 -5.09 -1.48
N LEU A 339 14.95 -4.91 -0.91
CA LEU A 339 15.74 -3.70 -1.08
C LEU A 339 16.06 -3.42 -2.57
N PHE A 340 16.48 -4.46 -3.29
CA PHE A 340 16.88 -4.33 -4.69
C PHE A 340 15.68 -4.20 -5.62
N THR A 341 14.58 -4.90 -5.36
CA THR A 341 13.33 -4.75 -6.13
C THR A 341 12.65 -3.40 -5.92
N ALA A 342 12.93 -2.75 -4.78
CA ALA A 342 12.41 -1.42 -4.47
C ALA A 342 13.35 -0.27 -4.90
N GLY A 343 14.48 -0.55 -5.58
CA GLY A 343 15.32 0.50 -6.17
C GLY A 343 16.34 1.16 -5.23
N GLY A 344 16.74 0.48 -4.14
CA GLY A 344 17.75 0.98 -3.20
C GLY A 344 17.20 1.34 -1.81
N PRO A 345 18.04 1.65 -0.81
CA PRO A 345 17.59 1.87 0.58
C PRO A 345 16.53 2.95 0.69
N ALA A 346 15.49 2.71 1.50
CA ALA A 346 14.59 3.76 1.94
C ALA A 346 15.44 4.93 2.44
N GLY A 347 15.33 6.07 1.78
CA GLY A 347 15.94 7.29 2.26
C GLY A 347 15.48 7.57 3.70
N LYS A 348 16.28 8.33 4.44
CA LYS A 348 16.03 8.72 5.85
C LYS A 348 14.63 9.33 6.11
N PHE A 349 13.89 9.67 5.06
CA PHE A 349 12.53 10.20 5.05
C PHE A 349 11.48 9.36 5.78
N ALA A 350 11.63 8.03 5.86
CA ALA A 350 10.68 7.18 6.58
C ALA A 350 10.76 7.36 8.11
N ASP A 351 11.96 7.59 8.65
CA ASP A 351 12.20 7.82 10.08
C ASP A 351 12.11 9.33 10.45
N GLU A 352 12.39 10.24 9.51
CA GLU A 352 12.28 11.69 9.74
C GLU A 352 10.82 12.19 9.80
N LYS A 353 9.92 11.66 8.96
CA LYS A 353 8.46 11.93 9.07
C LYS A 353 7.86 11.44 10.39
N GLU A 354 8.45 10.39 11.00
CA GLU A 354 8.05 9.90 12.32
C GLU A 354 8.53 10.80 13.47
N LYS A 355 9.61 11.59 13.26
CA LYS A 355 10.10 12.58 14.22
C LYS A 355 9.33 13.91 14.15
N GLU A 356 8.89 14.32 12.97
CA GLU A 356 7.99 15.49 12.83
C GLU A 356 6.61 15.21 13.44
N ASP A 357 6.04 14.02 13.23
CA ASP A 357 4.76 13.60 13.85
C ASP A 357 4.83 13.43 15.39
N LYS A 358 6.03 13.43 16.01
CA LYS A 358 6.22 13.41 17.47
C LYS A 358 6.43 14.79 18.09
N LYS A 359 6.57 15.84 17.26
CA LYS A 359 6.79 17.22 17.70
C LYS A 359 5.54 18.11 17.60
N ASN A 360 4.46 17.61 17.02
CA ASN A 360 3.12 18.20 17.03
C ASN A 360 2.16 17.24 17.72
#